data_AF-A0A0U2WNB4-F1
#
_entry.id   AF-A0A0U2WNB4-F1
#
_cell.length_a   1.000
_cell.length_b   1.000
_cell.length_c   1.000
_cell.angle_alpha   90.00
_cell.angle_beta   90.00
_cell.angle_gamma   90.00
#
_symmetry.space_group_name_H-M   'P 1'
#
loop_
_entity.id
_entity.type
_entity.pdbx_description
1 polymer ?
#
loop_
_entity_poly.entity_id
_entity_poly.type
_entity_poly.pdbx_seq_one_letter_code
_entity_poly.pdbx_strand_id
1 'polypeptide(L)'
;MQNFSTEKYSNIVTEIRDRIQSAGVFSEQNSAIFIETTSLQIRKILELIAYLSVLVNQDKLNHKDRGEWHAKKIIENLSNKTTVFYPLPSHIIYSQDNASQPVLIPQSYENSLSQSDFIKVYKRCGEVLHAQHPLKEILDIEIIFSENKDTLQRLRNLLQNHTIGIKHESNKYTFLSVAIDFTNDEKTKPSYIKEIKANIYNEQELISIFSGNYA
;
A
#
# COMPACT_ATOMS: atom_id res chain seq x y z
N MET A 1 -5.39 3.10 25.12
CA MET A 1 -5.07 3.25 23.68
C MET A 1 -3.68 2.68 23.44
N GLN A 2 -3.56 1.67 22.57
CA GLN A 2 -2.24 1.23 22.14
C GLN A 2 -1.75 2.29 21.13
N ASN A 3 -0.76 3.08 21.53
CA ASN A 3 -0.25 4.17 20.70
C ASN A 3 0.21 3.62 19.35
N PHE A 4 -0.24 4.24 18.26
CA PHE A 4 0.32 4.05 16.92
C PHE A 4 1.85 4.14 17.02
N SER A 5 2.55 3.09 16.57
CA SER A 5 4.01 3.02 16.65
C SER A 5 4.61 3.45 15.32
N THR A 6 5.06 4.71 15.26
CA THR A 6 5.78 5.25 14.10
C THR A 6 7.02 4.41 13.75
N GLU A 7 7.69 3.85 14.76
CA GLU A 7 8.82 2.93 14.57
C GLU A 7 8.41 1.66 13.82
N LYS A 8 7.35 0.97 14.26
CA LYS A 8 6.84 -0.23 13.56
C LYS A 8 6.39 0.11 12.14
N TYR A 9 5.72 1.24 11.95
CA TYR A 9 5.32 1.70 10.62
C TYR A 9 6.56 1.92 9.73
N SER A 10 7.58 2.60 10.26
CA SER A 10 8.85 2.85 9.56
C SER A 10 9.58 1.56 9.18
N ASN A 11 9.60 0.56 10.06
CA ASN A 11 10.21 -0.73 9.78
C ASN A 11 9.50 -1.46 8.65
N ILE A 12 8.16 -1.49 8.66
CA ILE A 12 7.36 -2.10 7.58
C ILE A 12 7.59 -1.37 6.26
N VAL A 13 7.60 -0.03 6.27
CA VAL A 13 7.87 0.79 5.07
C VAL A 13 9.27 0.51 4.52
N THR A 14 10.27 0.36 5.39
CA THR A 14 11.64 0.03 4.99
C THR A 14 11.69 -1.36 4.35
N GLU A 15 11.03 -2.35 4.94
CA GLU A 15 10.94 -3.69 4.37
C GLU A 15 10.23 -3.69 3.00
N ILE A 16 9.14 -2.92 2.84
CA ILE A 16 8.46 -2.73 1.55
C ILE A 16 9.44 -2.17 0.51
N ARG A 17 10.22 -1.14 0.87
CA ARG A 17 11.22 -0.54 -0.03
C ARG A 17 12.22 -1.59 -0.50
N ASP A 18 12.85 -2.29 0.43
CA ASP A 18 13.90 -3.26 0.13
C ASP A 18 13.36 -4.41 -0.73
N ARG A 19 12.11 -4.84 -0.47
CA ARG A 19 11.43 -5.85 -1.29
C ARG A 19 11.11 -5.35 -2.69
N ILE A 20 10.62 -4.11 -2.86
CA ILE A 20 10.34 -3.52 -4.18
C ILE A 20 11.62 -3.40 -5.01
N GLN A 21 12.74 -3.02 -4.38
CA GLN A 21 14.03 -2.93 -5.04
C GLN A 21 14.53 -4.31 -5.47
N SER A 22 14.53 -5.28 -4.55
CA SER A 22 14.92 -6.66 -4.83
C SER A 22 14.05 -7.30 -5.92
N ALA A 23 12.74 -7.13 -5.84
CA ALA A 23 11.79 -7.61 -6.84
C ALA A 23 12.03 -6.97 -8.21
N GLY A 24 12.41 -5.68 -8.24
CA GLY A 24 12.81 -4.99 -9.46
C GLY A 24 13.97 -5.71 -10.17
N VAL A 25 15.01 -6.09 -9.43
CA VAL A 25 16.16 -6.82 -9.99
C VAL A 25 15.74 -8.19 -10.52
N PHE A 26 14.93 -8.95 -9.77
CA PHE A 26 14.45 -10.26 -10.20
C PHE A 26 13.54 -10.17 -11.42
N SER A 27 12.73 -9.12 -11.51
CA SER A 27 11.77 -8.93 -12.59
C SER A 27 12.41 -8.73 -13.96
N GLU A 28 13.72 -8.45 -14.04
CA GLU A 28 14.42 -8.35 -15.33
C GLU A 28 14.81 -9.70 -15.93
N GLN A 29 14.75 -10.77 -15.15
CA GLN A 29 15.15 -12.10 -15.59
C GLN A 29 13.93 -12.90 -16.05
N ASN A 30 13.86 -13.19 -17.35
CA ASN A 30 12.80 -14.03 -17.90
C ASN A 30 13.13 -15.52 -17.68
N SER A 31 12.96 -15.98 -16.44
CA SER A 31 13.05 -17.38 -16.06
C SER A 31 11.97 -17.71 -15.03
N ALA A 32 11.46 -18.95 -15.06
CA ALA A 32 10.39 -19.38 -14.16
C ALA A 32 10.73 -19.11 -12.68
N ILE A 33 11.95 -19.42 -12.24
CA ILE A 33 12.39 -19.22 -10.85
C ILE A 33 12.37 -17.73 -10.48
N PHE A 34 12.86 -16.85 -11.36
CA PHE A 34 12.87 -15.40 -11.08
C PHE A 34 11.47 -14.81 -11.15
N ILE A 35 10.60 -15.35 -11.99
CA ILE A 35 9.20 -14.95 -12.09
C ILE A 35 8.44 -15.34 -10.82
N GLU A 36 8.58 -16.59 -10.36
CA GLU A 36 8.03 -17.06 -9.08
C GLU A 36 8.56 -16.23 -7.91
N THR A 37 9.88 -15.96 -7.90
CA THR A 37 10.50 -15.12 -6.86
C THR A 37 9.93 -13.70 -6.88
N THR A 38 9.74 -13.11 -8.05
CA THR A 38 9.13 -11.79 -8.20
C THR A 38 7.69 -11.78 -7.69
N SER A 39 6.87 -12.77 -8.08
CA SER A 39 5.49 -12.91 -7.59
C SER A 39 5.42 -13.14 -6.08
N LEU A 40 6.39 -13.86 -5.49
CA LEU A 40 6.51 -13.99 -4.03
C LEU A 40 6.79 -12.64 -3.36
N GLN A 41 7.73 -11.85 -3.89
CA GLN A 41 8.03 -10.54 -3.31
C GLN A 41 6.83 -9.60 -3.41
N ILE A 42 6.15 -9.57 -4.55
CA ILE A 42 4.89 -8.82 -4.73
C ILE A 42 3.89 -9.23 -3.66
N ARG A 43 3.65 -10.54 -3.48
CA ARG A 43 2.73 -11.04 -2.45
C ARG A 43 3.10 -10.57 -1.05
N LYS A 44 4.39 -10.58 -0.70
CA LYS A 44 4.90 -10.08 0.59
C LYS A 44 4.72 -8.59 0.76
N ILE A 45 4.95 -7.80 -0.29
CA ILE A 45 4.68 -6.36 -0.28
C ILE A 45 3.19 -6.09 -0.01
N LEU A 46 2.28 -6.83 -0.65
CA LEU A 46 0.85 -6.71 -0.41
C LEU A 46 0.45 -7.06 1.04
N GLU A 47 1.04 -8.11 1.62
CA GLU A 47 0.86 -8.45 3.04
C GLU A 47 1.30 -7.30 3.96
N LEU A 48 2.47 -6.72 3.69
CA LEU A 48 2.99 -5.58 4.46
C LEU A 48 2.10 -4.34 4.35
N ILE A 49 1.57 -4.03 3.16
CA ILE A 49 0.60 -2.94 2.96
C ILE A 49 -0.65 -3.17 3.82
N ALA A 50 -1.19 -4.40 3.82
CA ALA A 50 -2.33 -4.74 4.65
C ALA A 50 -2.03 -4.58 6.15
N TYR A 51 -0.81 -4.93 6.58
CA TYR A 51 -0.37 -4.72 7.97
C TYR A 51 -0.20 -3.25 8.34
N LEU A 52 0.23 -2.38 7.42
CA LEU A 52 0.21 -0.92 7.63
C LEU A 52 -1.22 -0.45 7.91
N SER A 53 -2.19 -0.92 7.12
CA SER A 53 -3.60 -0.59 7.32
C SER A 53 -4.14 -1.06 8.67
N VAL A 54 -3.76 -2.27 9.11
CA VAL A 54 -4.09 -2.79 10.46
C VAL A 54 -3.45 -1.92 11.54
N LEU A 55 -2.16 -1.59 11.42
CA LEU A 55 -1.41 -0.81 12.39
C LEU A 55 -2.01 0.59 12.61
N VAL A 56 -2.50 1.21 11.55
CA VAL A 56 -3.15 2.53 11.61
C VAL A 56 -4.58 2.47 12.13
N ASN A 57 -5.27 1.33 11.98
CA ASN A 57 -6.70 1.19 12.30
C ASN A 57 -6.97 0.15 13.41
N GLN A 58 -6.02 -0.05 14.33
CA GLN A 58 -6.10 -1.10 15.36
C GLN A 58 -7.31 -0.96 16.28
N ASP A 59 -7.76 0.27 16.52
CA ASP A 59 -8.92 0.63 17.33
C ASP A 59 -10.24 0.13 16.74
N LYS A 60 -10.33 0.02 15.41
CA LYS A 60 -11.52 -0.48 14.69
C LYS A 60 -11.55 -2.00 14.56
N LEU A 61 -10.46 -2.67 14.91
CA LEU A 61 -10.29 -4.10 14.73
C LEU A 61 -10.39 -4.82 16.07
N ASN A 62 -11.21 -5.88 16.11
CA ASN A 62 -11.23 -6.74 17.28
C ASN A 62 -9.91 -7.55 17.36
N HIS A 63 -9.68 -8.27 18.46
CA HIS A 63 -8.45 -9.06 18.64
C HIS A 63 -8.21 -10.08 17.51
N LYS A 64 -9.27 -10.72 17.01
CA LYS A 64 -9.18 -11.72 15.93
C LYS A 64 -8.76 -11.07 14.62
N ASP A 65 -9.36 -9.93 14.26
CA ASP A 65 -9.07 -9.23 13.02
C ASP A 65 -7.65 -8.65 13.00
N ARG A 66 -7.14 -8.20 14.16
CA ARG A 66 -5.75 -7.75 14.31
C ARG A 66 -4.71 -8.86 14.13
N GLY A 67 -5.11 -10.12 14.36
CA GLY A 67 -4.27 -11.30 14.18
C GLY A 67 -4.43 -11.98 12.82
N GLU A 68 -5.24 -11.43 11.92
CA GLU A 68 -5.38 -11.96 10.57
C GLU A 68 -4.10 -11.70 9.77
N TRP A 69 -3.63 -12.74 9.07
CA TRP A 69 -2.41 -12.69 8.26
C TRP A 69 -2.72 -12.74 6.76
N HIS A 70 -3.93 -13.15 6.39
CA HIS A 70 -4.32 -13.25 5.00
C HIS A 70 -4.71 -11.87 4.44
N ALA A 71 -3.82 -11.26 3.66
CA ALA A 71 -3.93 -9.86 3.23
C ALA A 71 -5.28 -9.50 2.59
N LYS A 72 -5.84 -10.36 1.72
CA LYS A 72 -7.17 -10.15 1.14
C LYS A 72 -8.26 -9.97 2.22
N LYS A 73 -8.27 -10.82 3.25
CA LYS A 73 -9.27 -10.77 4.32
C LYS A 73 -9.10 -9.51 5.16
N ILE A 74 -7.86 -9.07 5.37
CA ILE A 74 -7.56 -7.81 6.07
C ILE A 74 -8.21 -6.64 5.32
N ILE A 75 -7.96 -6.53 4.01
CA ILE A 75 -8.52 -5.46 3.18
C ILE A 75 -10.05 -5.50 3.18
N GLU A 76 -10.66 -6.67 2.96
CA GLU A 76 -12.13 -6.84 2.98
C GLU A 76 -12.75 -6.52 4.35
N ASN A 77 -12.08 -6.88 5.45
CA ASN A 77 -12.56 -6.56 6.79
C ASN A 77 -12.47 -5.07 7.10
N LEU A 78 -11.41 -4.40 6.66
CA LEU A 78 -11.23 -2.97 6.87
C LEU A 78 -12.16 -2.14 5.99
N SER A 79 -12.40 -2.54 4.74
CA SER A 79 -13.33 -1.84 3.84
C SER A 79 -14.75 -1.78 4.39
N ASN A 80 -15.16 -2.78 5.18
CA ASN A 80 -16.47 -2.80 5.84
C ASN A 80 -16.56 -1.89 7.07
N LYS A 81 -15.43 -1.37 7.58
CA LYS A 81 -15.34 -0.65 8.86
C LYS A 81 -14.89 0.80 8.72
N THR A 82 -14.17 1.12 7.64
CA THR A 82 -13.61 2.45 7.41
C THR A 82 -13.35 2.67 5.93
N THR A 83 -13.64 3.88 5.46
CA THR A 83 -13.37 4.29 4.07
C THR A 83 -11.91 4.65 3.83
N VAL A 84 -11.21 5.16 4.84
CA VAL A 84 -9.79 5.57 4.76
C VAL A 84 -8.89 4.64 5.56
N PHE A 85 -8.24 3.70 4.86
CA PHE A 85 -7.29 2.75 5.46
C PHE A 85 -6.22 2.26 4.49
N TYR A 86 -6.50 2.31 3.19
CA TYR A 86 -5.57 1.90 2.15
C TYR A 86 -4.67 3.09 1.76
N PRO A 87 -3.41 2.86 1.36
CA PRO A 87 -2.57 3.92 0.83
C PRO A 87 -3.24 4.64 -0.33
N LEU A 88 -3.20 5.96 -0.28
CA LEU A 88 -3.69 6.83 -1.34
C LEU A 88 -2.50 7.56 -1.95
N PRO A 89 -2.21 7.38 -3.25
CA PRO A 89 -1.17 8.14 -3.91
C PRO A 89 -1.55 9.62 -3.85
N SER A 90 -0.64 10.47 -3.37
CA SER A 90 -0.96 11.87 -3.10
C SER A 90 0.29 12.74 -2.99
N HIS A 91 0.13 14.03 -3.27
CA HIS A 91 1.15 15.04 -3.01
C HIS A 91 0.69 16.01 -1.93
N ILE A 92 1.65 16.57 -1.21
CA ILE A 92 1.39 17.64 -0.23
C ILE A 92 2.12 18.89 -0.65
N ILE A 93 1.36 19.99 -0.75
CA ILE A 93 1.89 21.32 -0.98
C ILE A 93 1.96 22.04 0.36
N TYR A 94 3.17 22.46 0.73
CA TYR A 94 3.41 23.32 1.88
C TYR A 94 3.40 24.79 1.45
N SER A 95 2.72 25.65 2.20
CA SER A 95 2.77 27.11 1.98
C SER A 95 4.14 27.64 2.40
N GLN A 96 4.64 28.66 1.69
CA GLN A 96 5.98 29.22 1.89
C GLN A 96 6.13 29.94 3.23
N ASP A 97 5.02 30.34 3.81
CA ASP A 97 4.87 31.23 4.94
C ASP A 97 4.64 30.47 6.27
N ASN A 98 4.66 29.13 6.26
CA ASN A 98 4.48 28.21 7.41
C ASN A 98 3.21 28.43 8.28
N ALA A 99 2.41 29.46 8.00
CA ALA A 99 1.20 29.82 8.72
C ALA A 99 -0.05 29.12 8.15
N SER A 100 -0.03 28.75 6.86
CA SER A 100 -1.15 28.06 6.22
C SER A 100 -1.04 26.55 6.37
N GLN A 101 -2.19 25.88 6.52
CA GLN A 101 -2.24 24.41 6.58
C GLN A 101 -1.75 23.80 5.26
N PRO A 102 -1.00 22.68 5.30
CA PRO A 102 -0.60 21.97 4.09
C PRO A 102 -1.81 21.47 3.31
N VAL A 103 -1.74 21.51 1.98
CA VAL A 103 -2.79 21.04 1.07
C VAL A 103 -2.44 19.64 0.58
N LEU A 104 -3.34 18.67 0.81
CA LEU A 104 -3.25 17.32 0.28
C LEU A 104 -3.94 17.26 -1.08
N ILE A 105 -3.22 16.80 -2.10
CA ILE A 105 -3.72 16.59 -3.46
C ILE A 105 -3.76 15.07 -3.71
N PRO A 106 -4.93 14.44 -3.71
CA PRO A 106 -5.04 13.03 -4.04
C PRO A 106 -4.73 12.80 -5.52
N GLN A 107 -4.17 11.64 -5.84
CA GLN A 107 -3.93 11.19 -7.21
C GLN A 107 -4.82 10.00 -7.53
N SER A 108 -5.09 9.81 -8.82
CA SER A 108 -5.80 8.65 -9.34
C SER A 108 -5.04 7.35 -9.11
N TYR A 109 -5.78 6.26 -8.96
CA TYR A 109 -5.23 4.91 -9.01
C TYR A 109 -4.97 4.41 -10.43
N GLU A 110 -5.27 5.19 -11.49
CA GLU A 110 -5.08 4.78 -12.89
C GLU A 110 -3.68 4.19 -13.15
N ASN A 111 -2.64 4.78 -12.58
CA ASN A 111 -1.25 4.32 -12.70
C ASN A 111 -0.70 3.68 -11.41
N SER A 112 -1.55 3.41 -10.43
CA SER A 112 -1.18 2.87 -9.11
C SER A 112 -2.01 1.63 -8.81
N LEU A 113 -1.64 0.88 -7.77
CA LEU A 113 -2.44 -0.29 -7.39
C LEU A 113 -3.67 0.16 -6.57
N SER A 114 -4.88 -0.05 -7.08
CA SER A 114 -6.11 0.18 -6.31
C SER A 114 -6.37 -0.96 -5.32
N GLN A 115 -7.34 -0.79 -4.40
CA GLN A 115 -7.79 -1.89 -3.53
C GLN A 115 -8.34 -3.08 -4.32
N SER A 116 -9.02 -2.83 -5.44
CA SER A 116 -9.56 -3.90 -6.28
C SER A 116 -8.45 -4.68 -6.99
N ASP A 117 -7.42 -3.97 -7.46
CA ASP A 117 -6.25 -4.57 -8.08
C ASP A 117 -5.41 -5.33 -7.07
N PHE A 118 -5.27 -4.81 -5.86
CA PHE A 118 -4.62 -5.50 -4.74
C PHE A 118 -5.18 -6.92 -4.56
N ILE A 119 -6.52 -7.06 -4.53
CA ILE A 119 -7.17 -8.37 -4.34
C ILE A 119 -6.88 -9.31 -5.51
N LYS A 120 -6.95 -8.79 -6.75
CA LYS A 120 -6.67 -9.56 -7.98
C LYS A 120 -5.22 -10.04 -8.01
N VAL A 121 -4.27 -9.13 -7.80
CA VAL A 121 -2.84 -9.42 -7.78
C VAL A 121 -2.50 -10.39 -6.65
N TYR A 122 -3.03 -10.19 -5.44
CA TYR A 122 -2.76 -11.10 -4.32
C TYR A 122 -3.19 -12.54 -4.63
N LYS A 123 -4.36 -12.70 -5.24
CA LYS A 123 -4.85 -14.00 -5.71
C LYS A 123 -3.94 -14.57 -6.80
N ARG A 124 -3.61 -13.75 -7.81
CA ARG A 124 -2.74 -14.13 -8.93
C ARG A 124 -1.37 -14.62 -8.47
N CYS A 125 -0.72 -13.91 -7.55
CA CYS A 125 0.55 -14.37 -6.97
C CYS A 125 0.40 -15.73 -6.26
N GLY A 126 -0.73 -15.99 -5.61
CA GLY A 126 -1.00 -17.30 -5.01
C GLY A 126 -1.08 -18.42 -6.05
N GLU A 127 -1.76 -18.17 -7.17
CA GLU A 127 -1.88 -19.12 -8.28
C GLU A 127 -0.51 -19.45 -8.91
N VAL A 128 0.36 -18.46 -9.06
CA VAL A 128 1.73 -18.62 -9.57
C VAL A 128 2.59 -19.47 -8.63
N LEU A 129 2.48 -19.24 -7.32
CA LEU A 129 3.33 -19.91 -6.31
C LEU A 129 2.88 -21.33 -5.97
N HIS A 130 1.65 -21.71 -6.33
CA HIS A 130 1.20 -23.08 -6.13
C HIS A 130 1.87 -24.02 -7.14
N ALA A 131 2.22 -25.22 -6.67
CA ALA A 131 2.67 -26.28 -7.55
C ALA A 131 1.63 -26.49 -8.67
N GLN A 132 2.09 -26.43 -9.92
CA GLN A 132 1.22 -26.63 -11.07
C GLN A 132 0.72 -28.07 -11.07
N HIS A 133 -0.60 -28.22 -11.09
CA HIS A 133 -1.21 -29.53 -11.13
C HIS A 133 -0.99 -30.13 -12.54
N PRO A 134 -0.46 -31.36 -12.68
CA PRO A 134 -0.13 -31.94 -13.99
C PRO A 134 -1.29 -32.04 -14.99
N LEU A 135 -2.53 -32.01 -14.49
CA LEU A 135 -3.77 -32.09 -15.29
C LEU A 135 -4.46 -30.73 -15.52
N LYS A 136 -3.85 -29.61 -15.10
CA LYS A 136 -4.41 -28.27 -15.32
C LYS A 136 -3.64 -27.55 -16.42
N GLU A 137 -4.29 -26.52 -16.97
CA GLU A 137 -3.66 -25.61 -17.91
C GLU A 137 -2.40 -25.01 -17.29
N ILE A 138 -1.31 -25.05 -18.07
CA ILE A 138 -0.02 -24.52 -17.65
C ILE A 138 -0.11 -23.00 -17.70
N LEU A 139 0.34 -22.36 -16.63
CA LEU A 139 0.41 -20.90 -16.58
C LEU A 139 1.30 -20.35 -17.71
N ASP A 140 0.81 -19.32 -18.39
CA ASP A 140 1.60 -18.57 -19.35
C ASP A 140 2.62 -17.69 -18.62
N ILE A 141 3.88 -18.13 -18.65
CA ILE A 141 5.01 -17.52 -17.96
C ILE A 141 5.34 -16.14 -18.53
N GLU A 142 5.16 -15.91 -19.83
CA GLU A 142 5.44 -14.62 -20.47
C GLU A 142 4.41 -13.56 -20.05
N ILE A 143 3.13 -13.97 -19.94
CA ILE A 143 2.09 -13.11 -19.40
C ILE A 143 2.42 -12.73 -17.95
N ILE A 144 2.78 -13.70 -17.11
CA ILE A 144 3.11 -13.44 -15.70
C ILE A 144 4.35 -12.54 -15.57
N PHE A 145 5.35 -12.73 -16.42
CA PHE A 145 6.54 -11.87 -16.47
C PHE A 145 6.15 -10.40 -16.70
N SER A 146 5.28 -10.14 -17.69
CA SER A 146 4.76 -8.80 -17.98
C SER A 146 3.88 -8.26 -16.84
N GLU A 147 2.96 -9.07 -16.31
CA GLU A 147 2.08 -8.71 -15.19
C GLU A 147 2.87 -8.32 -13.94
N ASN A 148 3.94 -9.06 -13.63
CA ASN A 148 4.82 -8.77 -12.49
C ASN A 148 5.52 -7.41 -12.65
N LYS A 149 6.04 -7.09 -13.86
CA LYS A 149 6.68 -5.80 -14.13
C LYS A 149 5.71 -4.64 -13.97
N ASP A 150 4.52 -4.74 -14.58
CA ASP A 150 3.47 -3.73 -14.45
C ASP A 150 3.08 -3.53 -12.98
N THR A 151 2.83 -4.64 -12.26
CA THR A 151 2.46 -4.62 -10.85
C THR A 151 3.51 -3.91 -9.99
N LEU A 152 4.80 -4.18 -10.22
CA LEU A 152 5.88 -3.52 -9.48
C LEU A 152 5.91 -2.01 -9.75
N GLN A 153 5.70 -1.59 -10.99
CA GLN A 153 5.63 -0.17 -11.33
C GLN A 153 4.45 0.51 -10.64
N ARG A 154 3.27 -0.13 -10.64
CA ARG A 154 2.07 0.37 -9.98
C ARG A 154 2.19 0.40 -8.46
N LEU A 155 2.91 -0.56 -7.86
CA LEU A 155 3.27 -0.55 -6.44
C LEU A 155 4.21 0.60 -6.09
N ARG A 156 5.21 0.89 -6.93
CA ARG A 156 6.09 2.06 -6.76
C ARG A 156 5.28 3.35 -6.81
N ASN A 157 4.44 3.50 -7.83
CA ASN A 157 3.59 4.69 -7.99
C ASN A 157 2.64 4.88 -6.79
N LEU A 158 2.05 3.78 -6.29
CA LEU A 158 1.20 3.81 -5.10
C LEU A 158 1.94 4.31 -3.86
N LEU A 159 3.19 3.84 -3.67
CA LEU A 159 3.87 3.95 -2.38
C LEU A 159 4.93 5.06 -2.32
N GLN A 160 5.39 5.57 -3.45
CA GLN A 160 6.44 6.58 -3.52
C GLN A 160 6.06 7.86 -2.78
N ASN A 161 4.85 8.35 -3.00
CA ASN A 161 4.26 9.45 -2.23
C ASN A 161 2.81 9.10 -1.94
N HIS A 162 2.52 8.80 -0.69
CA HIS A 162 1.19 8.38 -0.30
C HIS A 162 0.76 8.93 1.03
N THR A 163 -0.54 8.95 1.22
CA THR A 163 -1.16 9.23 2.50
C THR A 163 -2.00 8.04 2.94
N ILE A 164 -2.10 7.86 4.25
CA ILE A 164 -3.02 6.91 4.86
C ILE A 164 -3.81 7.63 5.94
N GLY A 165 -5.14 7.49 5.90
CA GLY A 165 -6.03 8.12 6.85
C GLY A 165 -6.01 7.41 8.21
N ILE A 166 -6.00 8.20 9.27
CA ILE A 166 -6.14 7.78 10.66
C ILE A 166 -7.44 8.41 11.17
N LYS A 167 -8.38 7.58 11.63
CA LYS A 167 -9.61 8.06 12.29
C LYS A 167 -9.37 8.10 13.78
N HIS A 168 -9.78 9.18 14.44
CA HIS A 168 -9.73 9.35 15.89
C HIS A 168 -11.13 9.27 16.50
N GLU A 169 -11.22 9.09 17.82
CA GLU A 169 -12.47 8.86 18.57
C GLU A 169 -13.55 9.95 18.35
N SER A 170 -13.16 11.18 18.01
CA SER A 170 -14.06 12.33 17.78
C SER A 170 -14.51 12.50 16.32
N ASN A 171 -14.43 11.47 15.48
CA ASN A 171 -14.57 11.56 14.01
C ASN A 171 -13.59 12.54 13.35
N LYS A 172 -12.54 12.94 14.08
CA LYS A 172 -11.43 13.70 13.52
C LYS A 172 -10.54 12.76 12.71
N TYR A 173 -10.12 13.19 11.52
CA TYR A 173 -9.18 12.45 10.71
C TYR A 173 -7.83 13.15 10.62
N THR A 174 -6.74 12.40 10.82
CA THR A 174 -5.39 12.83 10.45
C THR A 174 -4.88 11.96 9.30
N PHE A 175 -3.84 12.41 8.62
CA PHE A 175 -3.21 11.65 7.55
C PHE A 175 -1.74 11.50 7.84
N LEU A 176 -1.26 10.27 7.76
CA LEU A 176 0.16 10.03 7.72
C LEU A 176 0.63 10.21 6.29
N SER A 177 1.41 11.26 6.04
CA SER A 177 2.15 11.45 4.79
C SER A 177 3.41 10.61 4.82
N VAL A 178 3.62 9.84 3.77
CA VAL A 178 4.77 8.95 3.63
C VAL A 178 5.38 9.16 2.26
N ALA A 179 6.69 9.39 2.22
CA ALA A 179 7.47 9.39 0.99
C ALA A 179 8.52 8.28 1.08
N ILE A 180 8.53 7.38 0.11
CA ILE A 180 9.50 6.29 0.00
C ILE A 180 10.41 6.60 -1.17
N ASP A 181 11.71 6.60 -0.91
CA ASP A 181 12.70 6.73 -1.96
C ASP A 181 13.06 5.34 -2.51
N PHE A 182 12.85 5.17 -3.82
CA PHE A 182 13.21 3.96 -4.56
C PHE A 182 14.48 4.13 -5.41
N THR A 183 15.12 5.30 -5.41
CA THR A 183 16.25 5.66 -6.29
C THR A 183 17.59 5.00 -5.93
N ASN A 184 17.66 4.28 -4.80
CA ASN A 184 18.84 3.50 -4.38
C ASN A 184 20.10 4.35 -4.15
N ASP A 185 19.97 5.65 -3.91
CA ASP A 185 21.08 6.53 -3.56
C ASP A 185 21.38 6.44 -2.04
N GLU A 186 22.60 6.06 -1.66
CA GLU A 186 23.05 6.01 -0.26
C GLU A 186 23.02 7.40 0.41
N LYS A 187 22.94 8.49 -0.37
CA LYS A 187 22.92 9.87 0.13
C LYS A 187 21.52 10.40 0.44
N THR A 188 20.45 9.70 0.06
CA THR A 188 19.07 10.13 0.31
C THR A 188 18.50 9.49 1.58
N LYS A 189 17.75 10.28 2.37
CA LYS A 189 17.26 9.82 3.68
C LYS A 189 16.22 8.70 3.52
N PRO A 190 16.30 7.65 4.35
CA PRO A 190 15.49 6.44 4.25
C PRO A 190 14.04 6.76 4.65
N SER A 191 13.17 6.99 3.68
CA SER A 191 11.72 7.18 3.85
C SER A 191 11.29 8.28 4.83
N TYR A 192 10.59 9.30 4.34
CA TYR A 192 10.06 10.37 5.19
C TYR A 192 8.65 10.05 5.66
N ILE A 193 8.41 10.08 6.97
CA ILE A 193 7.09 9.92 7.58
C ILE A 193 6.75 11.19 8.35
N LYS A 194 5.62 11.82 8.01
CA LYS A 194 5.09 12.99 8.71
C LYS A 194 3.60 12.86 8.92
N GLU A 195 3.15 13.00 10.16
CA GLU A 195 1.73 13.13 10.42
C GLU A 195 1.25 14.55 10.09
N ILE A 196 0.22 14.64 9.27
CA ILE A 196 -0.46 15.87 8.91
C ILE A 196 -1.85 15.84 9.54
N LYS A 197 -2.13 16.87 10.35
CA LYS A 197 -3.45 17.05 10.93
C LYS A 197 -4.33 17.72 9.89
N ALA A 198 -5.34 17.02 9.41
CA ALA A 198 -6.42 17.61 8.63
C ALA A 198 -7.57 17.95 9.59
N ASN A 199 -8.29 19.04 9.29
CA ASN A 199 -9.52 19.39 10.00
C ASN A 199 -10.72 18.79 9.26
N ILE A 200 -10.76 17.47 9.16
CA ILE A 200 -11.89 16.73 8.59
C ILE A 200 -12.61 16.04 9.75
N TYR A 201 -13.92 16.27 9.86
CA TYR A 201 -14.70 15.91 11.04
C TYR A 201 -15.81 14.91 10.75
N ASN A 202 -16.02 14.54 9.49
CA ASN A 202 -16.96 13.48 9.13
C ASN A 202 -16.49 12.69 7.91
N GLU A 203 -17.09 11.50 7.73
CA GLU A 203 -16.72 10.56 6.67
C GLU A 203 -17.23 10.96 5.29
N GLN A 204 -18.31 11.75 5.22
CA GLN A 204 -18.85 12.27 3.95
C GLN A 204 -17.90 13.27 3.30
N GLU A 205 -17.21 14.09 4.10
CA GLU A 205 -16.14 14.99 3.63
C GLU A 205 -15.00 14.18 2.99
N LEU A 206 -14.54 13.10 3.65
CA LEU A 206 -13.53 12.21 3.07
C LEU A 206 -14.00 11.56 1.77
N ILE A 207 -15.23 11.04 1.76
CA ILE A 207 -15.84 10.48 0.56
C ILE A 207 -15.88 11.54 -0.53
N SER A 208 -16.27 12.79 -0.25
CA SER A 208 -16.28 13.84 -1.29
C SER A 208 -14.88 14.16 -1.83
N ILE A 209 -13.85 14.15 -0.97
CA ILE A 209 -12.44 14.41 -1.34
C ILE A 209 -11.85 13.25 -2.15
N PHE A 210 -12.20 12.01 -1.80
CA PHE A 210 -11.59 10.81 -2.40
C PHE A 210 -12.46 10.10 -3.46
N SER A 211 -13.75 10.43 -3.55
CA SER A 211 -14.70 9.89 -4.54
C SER A 211 -14.92 10.83 -5.72
N GLY A 212 -14.43 12.07 -5.65
CA GLY A 212 -14.39 12.99 -6.78
C GLY A 212 -13.34 12.56 -7.80
N ASN A 213 -13.74 11.74 -8.78
CA ASN A 213 -13.01 11.42 -10.02
C ASN A 213 -11.85 10.38 -9.94
N TYR A 214 -11.92 9.34 -9.10
CA TYR A 214 -10.86 8.33 -9.03
C TYR A 214 -11.37 6.87 -9.01
N ALA A 215 -12.40 6.58 -9.82
CA ALA A 215 -12.79 5.22 -10.19
C ALA A 215 -12.01 4.78 -11.44
#